data_AF-A0A817N2I8-F1
#
_entry.id   AF-A0A817N2I8-F1
#
_cell.length_a   1.000
_cell.length_b   1.000
_cell.length_c   1.000
_cell.angle_alpha   90.00
_cell.angle_beta   90.00
_cell.angle_gamma   90.00
#
_symmetry.space_group_name_H-M   'P 1'
#
loop_
_entity.id
_entity.type
_entity.pdbx_description
1 polymer ?
#
loop_
_entity_poly.entity_id
_entity_poly.type
_entity_poly.pdbx_seq_one_letter_code
_entity_poly.pdbx_strand_id
1 'polypeptide(L)'
;MGHTNSKLELEELKEQYKRNEQRATKENLILRQDIEKLKNYQVAQEKSVMERQLEQLKKQHAELENRLCQQQINHKEYQDHFIGYMGKILCKLVRATQEEKVLRKEHKQIEIEGIVYSIREYVSRGGFGEIYKGKNTKNHHTVTIKVLANSTVIQSQSNNEIQFLKLVQKIKLDNHPVFEYYGCKMSNDGIYIALELAHCDLYKLWPDMAEKGDFEEKLYFSTMIIMYVLRTLIFLEKLNIIYGDIKPQNLVVVQMPDYFCIKLIDFGTIEKLNTTHSQITVTCNKTYTKYFASPEFLQRNPNIKLKTRHLHKKSDA
;
A
#
# COMPACT_ATOMS: atom_id res chain seq x y z
N MET A 1 -44.35 66.36 -86.68
CA MET A 1 -44.93 65.07 -86.23
C MET A 1 -43.88 64.07 -85.70
N GLY A 2 -42.62 64.46 -85.44
CA GLY A 2 -41.56 63.53 -84.99
C GLY A 2 -41.30 63.45 -83.47
N HIS A 3 -41.87 64.33 -82.65
CA HIS A 3 -41.60 64.35 -81.20
C HIS A 3 -42.53 63.47 -80.36
N THR A 4 -43.67 63.03 -80.90
CA THR A 4 -44.67 62.22 -80.18
C THR A 4 -44.38 60.72 -80.23
N ASN A 5 -43.82 60.18 -81.34
CA ASN A 5 -43.47 58.75 -81.45
C ASN A 5 -42.29 58.37 -80.54
N SER A 6 -41.22 59.18 -80.49
CA SER A 6 -40.05 58.91 -79.64
C SER A 6 -40.38 58.94 -78.14
N LYS A 7 -41.42 59.69 -77.74
CA LYS A 7 -41.88 59.77 -76.34
C LYS A 7 -42.68 58.53 -75.93
N LEU A 8 -43.49 57.99 -76.85
CA LEU A 8 -44.26 56.76 -76.65
C LEU A 8 -43.34 55.53 -76.54
N GLU A 9 -42.36 55.42 -77.45
CA GLU A 9 -41.35 54.34 -77.42
C GLU A 9 -40.51 54.37 -76.13
N LEU A 10 -40.18 55.56 -75.62
CA LEU A 10 -39.45 55.72 -74.35
C LEU A 10 -40.28 55.30 -73.13
N GLU A 11 -41.60 55.51 -73.16
CA GLU A 11 -42.50 55.05 -72.08
C GLU A 11 -42.68 53.53 -72.10
N GLU A 12 -42.83 52.92 -73.28
CA GLU A 12 -42.89 51.46 -73.43
C GLU A 12 -41.59 50.78 -72.95
N LEU A 13 -40.43 51.34 -73.28
CA LEU A 13 -39.13 50.83 -72.83
C LEU A 13 -38.97 50.93 -71.30
N LYS A 14 -39.47 52.01 -70.68
CA LYS A 14 -39.47 52.18 -69.22
C LYS A 14 -40.41 51.19 -68.53
N GLU A 15 -41.58 50.94 -69.09
CA GLU A 15 -42.50 49.90 -68.60
C GLU A 15 -41.86 48.51 -68.70
N GLN A 16 -41.23 48.20 -69.83
CA GLN A 16 -40.55 46.92 -70.02
C GLN A 16 -39.39 46.75 -69.04
N TYR A 17 -38.59 47.80 -68.82
CA TYR A 17 -37.52 47.79 -67.81
C TYR A 17 -38.08 47.52 -66.41
N LYS A 18 -39.17 48.21 -66.02
CA LYS A 18 -39.84 48.02 -64.72
C LYS A 18 -40.40 46.60 -64.56
N ARG A 19 -40.97 46.02 -65.61
CA ARG A 19 -41.44 44.62 -65.60
C ARG A 19 -40.28 43.64 -65.46
N ASN A 20 -39.17 43.88 -66.15
CA ASN A 20 -37.96 43.06 -66.04
C ASN A 20 -37.34 43.16 -64.64
N GLU A 21 -37.28 44.36 -64.05
CA GLU A 21 -36.79 44.58 -62.68
C GLU A 21 -37.67 43.87 -61.65
N GLN A 22 -39.01 43.95 -61.79
CA GLN A 22 -39.95 43.23 -60.94
C GLN A 22 -39.82 41.71 -61.10
N ARG A 23 -39.61 41.21 -62.32
CA ARG A 23 -39.37 39.79 -62.59
C ARG A 23 -38.06 39.32 -61.95
N ALA A 24 -36.97 40.07 -62.14
CA ALA A 24 -35.68 39.79 -61.52
C ALA A 24 -35.76 39.81 -59.98
N THR A 25 -36.55 40.72 -59.40
CA THR A 25 -36.78 40.80 -57.95
C THR A 25 -37.52 39.56 -57.44
N LYS A 26 -38.57 39.11 -58.14
CA LYS A 26 -39.30 37.88 -57.82
C LYS A 26 -38.43 36.64 -57.94
N GLU A 27 -37.64 36.54 -59.01
CA GLU A 27 -36.70 35.43 -59.23
C GLU A 27 -35.62 35.39 -58.12
N ASN A 28 -35.08 36.54 -57.72
CA ASN A 28 -34.14 36.64 -56.59
C ASN A 28 -34.78 36.23 -55.25
N LEU A 29 -36.05 36.57 -55.02
CA LEU A 29 -36.77 36.16 -53.81
C LEU A 29 -36.93 34.63 -53.74
N ILE A 30 -37.30 34.00 -54.86
CA ILE A 30 -37.43 32.54 -54.97
C ILE A 30 -36.07 31.88 -54.71
N LEU A 31 -35.00 32.36 -55.34
CA LEU A 31 -33.65 31.83 -55.12
C LEU A 31 -33.21 31.91 -53.65
N ARG A 32 -33.52 33.03 -52.96
CA ARG A 32 -33.23 33.16 -51.53
C ARG A 32 -34.00 32.13 -50.69
N GLN A 33 -35.28 31.93 -50.97
CA GLN A 33 -36.10 30.93 -50.28
C GLN A 33 -35.57 29.51 -50.51
N ASP A 34 -35.14 29.18 -51.73
CA ASP A 34 -34.62 27.85 -52.03
C ASP A 34 -33.23 27.61 -51.42
N ILE A 35 -32.36 28.64 -51.37
CA ILE A 35 -31.10 28.57 -50.62
C ILE A 35 -31.35 28.30 -49.13
N GLU A 36 -32.35 28.95 -48.53
CA GLU A 36 -32.70 28.75 -47.12
C GLU A 36 -33.22 27.34 -46.86
N LYS A 37 -34.08 26.81 -47.74
CA LYS A 37 -34.53 25.41 -47.66
C LYS A 37 -33.37 24.42 -47.74
N LEU A 38 -32.43 24.63 -48.68
CA LEU A 38 -31.26 23.76 -48.84
C LEU A 38 -30.35 23.79 -47.61
N LYS A 39 -30.13 24.97 -47.01
CA LYS A 39 -29.38 25.10 -45.75
C LYS A 39 -30.05 24.33 -44.61
N ASN A 40 -31.36 24.49 -44.44
CA ASN A 40 -32.11 23.80 -43.39
C ASN A 40 -32.08 22.28 -43.58
N TYR A 41 -32.18 21.81 -44.83
CA TYR A 41 -32.07 20.40 -45.17
C TYR A 41 -30.68 19.83 -44.83
N GLN A 42 -29.61 20.55 -45.17
CA GLN A 42 -28.25 20.13 -44.85
C GLN A 42 -28.02 20.04 -43.34
N VAL A 43 -28.45 21.06 -42.58
CA VAL A 43 -28.35 21.07 -41.10
C VAL A 43 -29.12 19.89 -40.49
N ALA A 44 -30.32 19.58 -41.01
CA ALA A 44 -31.10 18.45 -40.53
C ALA A 44 -30.42 17.10 -40.80
N GLN A 45 -29.79 16.94 -41.98
CA GLN A 45 -29.02 15.74 -42.29
C GLN A 45 -27.80 15.58 -41.36
N GLU A 46 -27.02 16.63 -41.18
CA GLU A 46 -25.84 16.63 -40.29
C GLU A 46 -26.24 16.32 -38.84
N LYS A 47 -27.33 16.92 -38.36
CA LYS A 47 -27.89 16.64 -37.03
C LYS A 47 -28.29 15.18 -36.87
N SER A 48 -28.98 14.60 -37.87
CA SER A 48 -29.38 13.18 -37.84
C SER A 48 -28.20 12.21 -37.80
N VAL A 49 -27.08 12.56 -38.47
CA VAL A 49 -25.85 11.77 -38.42
C VAL A 49 -25.21 11.87 -37.04
N MET A 50 -25.09 13.09 -36.50
CA MET A 50 -24.53 13.33 -35.17
C MET A 50 -25.33 12.64 -34.07
N GLU A 51 -26.66 12.67 -34.12
CA GLU A 51 -27.52 12.00 -33.13
C GLU A 51 -27.33 10.47 -33.15
N ARG A 52 -27.19 9.87 -34.34
CA ARG A 52 -26.88 8.44 -34.47
C ARG A 52 -25.50 8.09 -33.92
N GLN A 53 -24.50 8.92 -34.20
CA GLN A 53 -23.15 8.74 -33.64
C GLN A 53 -23.15 8.90 -32.11
N LEU A 54 -23.86 9.90 -31.57
CA LEU A 54 -23.99 10.11 -30.14
C LEU A 54 -24.66 8.92 -29.45
N GLU A 55 -25.74 8.38 -30.05
CA GLU A 55 -26.42 7.20 -29.51
C GLU A 55 -25.51 5.95 -29.54
N GLN A 56 -24.73 5.77 -30.60
CA GLN A 56 -23.74 4.70 -30.68
C GLN A 56 -22.64 4.85 -29.62
N LEU A 57 -22.12 6.07 -29.44
CA LEU A 57 -21.11 6.36 -28.42
C LEU A 57 -21.65 6.14 -27.00
N LYS A 58 -22.90 6.51 -26.73
CA LYS A 58 -23.55 6.24 -25.43
C LYS A 58 -23.64 4.74 -25.13
N LYS A 59 -24.02 3.94 -26.12
CA LYS A 59 -24.06 2.48 -25.97
C LYS A 59 -22.68 1.89 -25.70
N GLN A 60 -21.66 2.34 -26.44
CA GLN A 60 -20.27 1.92 -26.21
C GLN A 60 -19.76 2.32 -24.82
N HIS A 61 -20.10 3.52 -24.36
CA HIS A 61 -19.73 3.98 -23.02
C HIS A 61 -20.35 3.09 -21.93
N ALA A 62 -21.66 2.81 -22.02
CA ALA A 62 -22.35 1.94 -21.07
C ALA A 62 -21.76 0.52 -21.05
N GLU A 63 -21.39 -0.03 -22.20
CA GLU A 63 -20.70 -1.33 -22.27
C GLU A 63 -19.32 -1.31 -21.59
N LEU A 64 -18.54 -0.25 -21.80
CA LEU A 64 -17.23 -0.09 -21.16
C LEU A 64 -17.36 0.08 -19.64
N GLU A 65 -18.33 0.85 -19.16
CA GLU A 65 -18.62 1.00 -17.73
C GLU A 65 -19.00 -0.34 -17.09
N ASN A 66 -19.86 -1.12 -17.74
CA ASN A 66 -20.23 -2.46 -17.26
C ASN A 66 -19.01 -3.40 -17.21
N ARG A 67 -18.15 -3.38 -18.23
CA ARG A 67 -16.90 -4.17 -18.23
C ARG A 67 -15.96 -3.76 -17.10
N LEU A 68 -15.79 -2.46 -16.87
CA LEU A 68 -14.94 -1.95 -15.80
C LEU A 68 -15.50 -2.37 -14.42
N CYS A 69 -16.81 -2.25 -14.22
CA CYS A 69 -17.48 -2.69 -13.00
C CYS A 69 -17.28 -4.19 -12.76
N GLN A 70 -17.47 -5.04 -13.77
CA GLN A 70 -17.24 -6.48 -13.65
C GLN A 70 -15.77 -6.82 -13.34
N GLN A 71 -14.82 -6.12 -13.95
CA GLN A 71 -13.39 -6.29 -13.64
C GLN A 71 -13.08 -5.93 -12.18
N GLN A 72 -13.67 -4.85 -11.66
CA GLN A 72 -13.51 -4.45 -10.26
C GLN A 72 -14.08 -5.50 -9.30
N ILE A 73 -15.25 -6.06 -9.60
CA ILE A 73 -15.87 -7.14 -8.81
C ILE A 73 -14.97 -8.38 -8.81
N ASN A 74 -14.56 -8.86 -9.99
CA ASN A 74 -13.71 -10.04 -10.12
C ASN A 74 -12.37 -9.86 -9.37
N HIS A 75 -11.78 -8.67 -9.45
CA HIS A 75 -10.54 -8.35 -8.74
C HIS A 75 -10.75 -8.39 -7.21
N LYS A 76 -11.86 -7.84 -6.71
CA LYS A 76 -12.19 -7.88 -5.28
C LYS A 76 -12.41 -9.32 -4.80
N GLU A 77 -13.17 -10.13 -5.54
CA GLU A 77 -13.39 -11.54 -5.19
C GLU A 77 -12.08 -12.34 -5.16
N TYR A 78 -11.18 -12.10 -6.13
CA TYR A 78 -9.86 -12.71 -6.12
C TYR A 78 -9.03 -12.29 -4.90
N GLN A 79 -9.06 -11.01 -4.53
CA GLN A 79 -8.38 -10.51 -3.33
C GLN A 79 -8.93 -11.14 -2.06
N ASP A 80 -10.25 -11.22 -1.92
CA ASP A 80 -10.90 -11.82 -0.75
C ASP A 80 -10.58 -13.32 -0.64
N HIS A 81 -10.59 -14.04 -1.78
CA HIS A 81 -10.17 -15.43 -1.85
C HIS A 81 -8.70 -15.61 -1.45
N PHE A 82 -7.81 -14.79 -2.01
CA PHE A 82 -6.37 -14.81 -1.70
C PHE A 82 -6.13 -14.58 -0.20
N ILE A 83 -6.71 -13.52 0.38
CA ILE A 83 -6.58 -13.19 1.80
C ILE A 83 -7.12 -14.34 2.67
N GLY A 84 -8.28 -14.89 2.33
CA GLY A 84 -8.88 -16.01 3.05
C GLY A 84 -8.02 -17.27 3.01
N TYR A 85 -7.47 -17.62 1.84
CA TYR A 85 -6.58 -18.76 1.69
C TYR A 85 -5.26 -18.55 2.46
N MET A 86 -4.68 -17.36 2.37
CA MET A 86 -3.49 -17.00 3.15
C MET A 86 -3.72 -17.09 4.65
N GLY A 87 -4.86 -16.60 5.13
CA GLY A 87 -5.24 -16.68 6.53
C GLY A 87 -5.27 -18.13 7.01
N LYS A 88 -5.81 -19.06 6.21
CA LYS A 88 -5.85 -20.49 6.53
C LYS A 88 -4.45 -21.11 6.64
N ILE A 89 -3.55 -20.80 5.70
CA ILE A 89 -2.16 -21.28 5.73
C ILE A 89 -1.47 -20.81 7.01
N LEU A 90 -1.54 -19.51 7.31
CA LEU A 90 -0.92 -18.96 8.52
C LEU A 90 -1.53 -19.51 9.80
N CYS A 91 -2.86 -19.69 9.87
CA CYS A 91 -3.52 -20.35 11.00
C CYS A 91 -2.94 -21.75 11.25
N LYS A 92 -2.83 -22.55 10.18
CA LYS A 92 -2.31 -23.93 10.22
C LYS A 92 -0.87 -23.95 10.74
N LEU A 93 0.01 -23.11 10.19
CA LEU A 93 1.41 -23.05 10.58
C LEU A 93 1.60 -22.54 12.02
N VAL A 94 0.90 -21.46 12.42
CA VAL A 94 1.02 -20.91 13.78
C VAL A 94 0.61 -21.93 14.82
N ARG A 95 -0.50 -22.67 14.60
CA ARG A 95 -0.96 -23.72 15.53
C ARG A 95 0.07 -24.84 15.69
N ALA A 96 0.72 -25.27 14.60
CA ALA A 96 1.76 -26.29 14.66
C ALA A 96 2.99 -25.84 15.49
N THR A 97 3.29 -24.53 15.51
CA THR A 97 4.45 -24.01 16.26
C THR A 97 4.20 -23.77 17.76
N GLN A 98 2.96 -23.78 18.24
CA GLN A 98 2.61 -23.42 19.63
C GLN A 98 2.65 -24.59 20.62
N GLU A 99 3.04 -25.80 20.20
CA GLU A 99 3.06 -27.00 21.06
C GLU A 99 4.28 -27.11 21.99
N GLU A 100 5.18 -26.12 22.06
CA GLU A 100 6.35 -26.17 22.93
C GLU A 100 6.06 -25.85 24.41
N LYS A 101 6.69 -26.62 25.32
CA LYS A 101 6.52 -26.57 26.78
C LYS A 101 6.75 -25.15 27.35
N VAL A 102 5.66 -24.55 27.83
CA VAL A 102 5.68 -23.27 28.55
C VAL A 102 6.37 -23.45 29.91
N LEU A 103 7.55 -22.85 30.08
CA LEU A 103 8.08 -22.60 31.43
C LEU A 103 7.23 -21.49 32.08
N ARG A 104 6.33 -21.88 32.97
CA ARG A 104 5.62 -20.95 33.86
C ARG A 104 6.63 -20.37 34.84
N LYS A 105 6.96 -19.08 34.71
CA LYS A 105 7.59 -18.31 35.80
C LYS A 105 6.50 -17.70 36.68
N GLU A 106 6.87 -17.33 37.91
CA GLU A 106 6.00 -16.57 38.82
C GLU A 106 5.45 -15.31 38.14
N HIS A 107 4.17 -15.02 38.37
CA HIS A 107 3.48 -13.87 37.80
C HIS A 107 4.02 -12.56 38.40
N LYS A 108 5.12 -12.03 37.84
CA LYS A 108 5.56 -10.66 38.11
C LYS A 108 4.58 -9.69 37.44
N GLN A 109 4.07 -8.72 38.19
CA GLN A 109 3.31 -7.61 37.62
C GLN A 109 4.25 -6.44 37.33
N ILE A 110 3.95 -5.70 36.26
CA ILE A 110 4.67 -4.49 35.90
C ILE A 110 3.71 -3.42 35.42
N GLU A 111 3.89 -2.21 35.94
CA GLU A 111 3.20 -1.02 35.45
C GLU A 111 4.03 -0.35 34.35
N ILE A 112 3.43 -0.17 33.17
CA ILE A 112 3.99 0.48 31.99
C ILE A 112 3.03 1.60 31.59
N GLU A 113 3.49 2.86 31.63
CA GLU A 113 2.70 4.06 31.31
C GLU A 113 1.29 4.07 31.97
N GLY A 114 1.20 3.71 33.26
CA GLY A 114 -0.06 3.67 34.01
C GLY A 114 -0.92 2.42 33.81
N ILE A 115 -0.47 1.46 32.99
CA ILE A 115 -1.17 0.20 32.72
C ILE A 115 -0.42 -0.95 33.39
N VAL A 116 -1.12 -1.73 34.22
CA VAL A 116 -0.54 -2.91 34.89
C VAL A 116 -0.69 -4.15 34.01
N TYR A 117 0.44 -4.79 33.71
CA TYR A 117 0.53 -6.04 32.96
C TYR A 117 1.01 -7.19 33.87
N SER A 118 0.35 -8.34 33.76
CA SER A 118 0.88 -9.61 34.30
C SER A 118 1.85 -10.21 33.29
N ILE A 119 3.11 -10.42 33.65
CA ILE A 119 4.09 -11.19 32.86
C ILE A 119 3.79 -12.68 33.06
N ARG A 120 3.63 -13.44 31.97
CA ARG A 120 3.16 -14.82 32.01
C ARG A 120 4.16 -15.82 31.48
N GLU A 121 4.33 -15.84 30.17
CA GLU A 121 5.05 -16.90 29.46
C GLU A 121 6.34 -16.33 28.91
N TYR A 122 7.47 -16.98 29.16
CA TYR A 122 8.70 -16.65 28.46
C TYR A 122 8.61 -17.19 27.03
N VAL A 123 8.86 -16.33 26.03
CA VAL A 123 8.75 -16.67 24.61
C VAL A 123 10.13 -16.95 24.03
N SER A 124 11.10 -16.05 24.25
CA SER A 124 12.44 -16.20 23.71
C SER A 124 13.45 -15.27 24.39
N ARG A 125 14.74 -15.57 24.19
CA ARG A 125 15.86 -14.68 24.50
C ARG A 125 16.77 -14.64 23.29
N GLY A 126 17.21 -13.44 22.94
CA GLY A 126 18.12 -13.24 21.82
C GLY A 126 18.87 -11.92 21.94
N GLY A 127 19.47 -11.48 20.82
CA GLY A 127 20.16 -10.18 20.74
C GLY A 127 19.25 -8.96 20.97
N PHE A 128 17.94 -9.17 21.08
CA PHE A 128 16.91 -8.16 21.30
C PHE A 128 16.37 -8.15 22.74
N GLY A 129 17.06 -8.84 23.66
CA GLY A 129 16.62 -9.01 25.04
C GLY A 129 15.79 -10.27 25.24
N GLU A 130 15.03 -10.27 26.33
CA GLU A 130 14.09 -11.34 26.68
C GLU A 130 12.67 -10.92 26.26
N ILE A 131 11.94 -11.83 25.64
CA ILE A 131 10.58 -11.61 25.18
C ILE A 131 9.63 -12.45 26.01
N TYR A 132 8.59 -11.81 26.53
CA TYR A 132 7.56 -12.43 27.33
C TYR A 132 6.17 -12.16 26.75
N LYS A 133 5.24 -13.07 26.97
CA LYS A 133 3.81 -12.82 26.81
C LYS A 133 3.30 -12.14 28.07
N GLY A 134 2.66 -11.00 27.89
CA GLY A 134 2.00 -10.24 28.94
C GLY A 134 0.49 -10.22 28.78
N LYS A 135 -0.23 -9.85 29.83
CA LYS A 135 -1.66 -9.57 29.77
C LYS A 135 -1.99 -8.33 30.57
N ASN A 136 -2.66 -7.36 29.96
CA ASN A 136 -3.22 -6.20 30.63
C ASN A 136 -4.23 -6.69 31.67
N THR A 137 -4.04 -6.28 32.92
CA THR A 137 -4.85 -6.75 34.06
C THR A 137 -6.27 -6.21 34.04
N LYS A 138 -6.51 -5.03 33.43
CA LYS A 138 -7.81 -4.36 33.39
C LYS A 138 -8.71 -4.85 32.25
N ASN A 139 -8.20 -4.84 31.02
CA ASN A 139 -9.00 -5.18 29.83
C ASN A 139 -8.70 -6.57 29.26
N HIS A 140 -7.80 -7.33 29.91
CA HIS A 140 -7.41 -8.67 29.49
C HIS A 140 -6.74 -8.77 28.11
N HIS A 141 -6.32 -7.66 27.52
CA HIS A 141 -5.59 -7.63 26.26
C HIS A 141 -4.22 -8.30 26.41
N THR A 142 -3.89 -9.23 25.51
CA THR A 142 -2.61 -9.97 25.54
C THR A 142 -1.58 -9.24 24.67
N VAL A 143 -0.36 -9.15 25.16
CA VAL A 143 0.70 -8.32 24.55
C VAL A 143 2.04 -9.06 24.53
N THR A 144 2.97 -8.59 23.71
CA THR A 144 4.39 -8.93 23.83
C THR A 144 5.07 -7.93 24.75
N ILE A 145 5.89 -8.39 25.69
CA ILE A 145 6.74 -7.56 26.55
C ILE A 145 8.19 -7.86 26.24
N LYS A 146 8.88 -6.89 25.61
CA LYS A 146 10.32 -6.92 25.36
C LYS A 146 11.05 -6.35 26.57
N VAL A 147 11.94 -7.13 27.17
CA VAL A 147 12.74 -6.77 28.34
C VAL A 147 14.21 -6.69 27.94
N LEU A 148 14.77 -5.50 28.11
CA LEU A 148 16.11 -5.14 27.69
C LEU A 148 16.96 -4.75 28.91
N ALA A 149 18.25 -5.07 28.87
CA ALA A 149 19.16 -4.68 29.94
C ALA A 149 19.34 -3.16 29.98
N ASN A 150 19.44 -2.62 31.18
CA ASN A 150 19.56 -1.17 31.39
C ASN A 150 21.02 -0.69 31.24
N SER A 151 21.55 -0.69 30.01
CA SER A 151 22.87 -0.12 29.67
C SER A 151 22.73 1.09 28.76
N THR A 152 23.70 2.01 28.78
CA THR A 152 23.68 3.26 27.99
C THR A 152 23.50 3.02 26.49
N VAL A 153 24.17 2.01 25.93
CA VAL A 153 24.04 1.64 24.51
C VAL A 153 22.62 1.15 24.22
N ILE A 154 22.09 0.24 25.05
CA ILE A 154 20.76 -0.32 24.87
C ILE A 154 19.68 0.74 25.06
N GLN A 155 19.83 1.65 26.03
CA GLN A 155 18.94 2.80 26.21
C GLN A 155 18.87 3.67 24.96
N SER A 156 20.02 3.99 24.34
CA SER A 156 20.04 4.81 23.11
C SER A 156 19.31 4.12 21.95
N GLN A 157 19.50 2.80 21.77
CA GLN A 157 18.82 2.02 20.74
C GLN A 157 17.32 1.90 21.02
N SER A 158 16.95 1.65 22.28
CA SER A 158 15.56 1.56 22.73
C SER A 158 14.84 2.88 22.54
N ASN A 159 15.49 4.01 22.83
CA ASN A 159 14.92 5.34 22.59
C ASN A 159 14.65 5.57 21.11
N ASN A 160 15.58 5.21 20.22
CA ASN A 160 15.35 5.31 18.77
C ASN A 160 14.15 4.46 18.32
N GLU A 161 14.09 3.20 18.77
CA GLU A 161 12.97 2.29 18.50
C GLU A 161 11.63 2.86 19.02
N ILE A 162 11.58 3.31 20.27
CA ILE A 162 10.38 3.87 20.90
C ILE A 162 9.92 5.15 20.17
N GLN A 163 10.83 6.06 19.82
CA GLN A 163 10.46 7.29 19.12
C GLN A 163 9.88 7.00 17.74
N PHE A 164 10.45 6.02 17.03
CA PHE A 164 9.90 5.59 15.75
C PHE A 164 8.53 4.95 15.89
N LEU A 165 8.36 4.02 16.83
CA LEU A 165 7.06 3.38 17.08
C LEU A 165 5.98 4.40 17.46
N LYS A 166 6.32 5.42 18.28
CA LYS A 166 5.42 6.54 18.61
C LYS A 166 5.08 7.41 17.39
N LEU A 167 6.03 7.63 16.47
CA LEU A 167 5.77 8.34 15.21
C LEU A 167 4.82 7.55 14.33
N VAL A 168 5.11 6.26 14.16
CA VAL A 168 4.32 5.34 13.35
C VAL A 168 2.89 5.21 13.85
N GLN A 169 2.67 5.17 15.16
CA GLN A 169 1.34 5.08 15.76
C GLN A 169 0.44 6.28 15.43
N LYS A 170 1.01 7.44 15.04
CA LYS A 170 0.25 8.61 14.59
C LYS A 170 -0.27 8.47 13.16
N ILE A 171 0.27 7.52 12.39
CA ILE A 171 -0.12 7.26 11.01
C ILE A 171 -1.30 6.29 11.02
N LYS A 172 -2.49 6.81 10.71
CA LYS A 172 -3.69 5.98 10.58
C LYS A 172 -3.66 5.24 9.25
N LEU A 173 -3.31 3.96 9.30
CA LEU A 173 -3.32 3.06 8.16
C LEU A 173 -3.88 1.70 8.58
N ASP A 174 -4.91 1.24 7.89
CA ASP A 174 -5.44 -0.10 8.09
C ASP A 174 -4.38 -1.14 7.74
N ASN A 175 -4.23 -2.18 8.57
CA ASN A 175 -3.18 -3.21 8.43
C ASN A 175 -1.77 -2.63 8.43
N HIS A 176 -1.46 -1.82 9.43
CA HIS A 176 -0.16 -1.20 9.56
C HIS A 176 0.98 -2.25 9.48
N PRO A 177 2.01 -2.09 8.60
CA PRO A 177 3.08 -3.09 8.41
C PRO A 177 4.09 -3.18 9.57
N VAL A 178 3.86 -2.42 10.63
CA VAL A 178 4.73 -2.27 11.81
C VAL A 178 3.89 -2.57 13.04
N PHE A 179 4.51 -3.19 14.04
CA PHE A 179 3.89 -3.51 15.32
C PHE A 179 3.25 -2.31 16.01
N GLU A 180 2.08 -2.56 16.61
CA GLU A 180 1.49 -1.59 17.53
C GLU A 180 2.30 -1.47 18.82
N TYR A 181 2.40 -0.24 19.31
CA TYR A 181 3.11 0.13 20.53
C TYR A 181 2.12 0.52 21.64
N TYR A 182 2.28 -0.08 22.82
CA TYR A 182 1.38 0.12 23.97
C TYR A 182 2.05 0.81 25.17
N GLY A 183 3.33 1.15 25.07
CA GLY A 183 4.04 1.91 26.09
C GLY A 183 5.42 1.35 26.44
N CYS A 184 6.16 2.11 27.24
CA CYS A 184 7.45 1.67 27.77
C CYS A 184 7.65 2.06 29.24
N LYS A 185 8.50 1.31 29.93
CA LYS A 185 8.97 1.62 31.28
C LYS A 185 10.49 1.50 31.31
N MET A 186 11.16 2.54 31.77
CA MET A 186 12.57 2.47 32.12
C MET A 186 12.69 2.39 33.63
N SER A 187 13.36 1.35 34.12
CA SER A 187 13.65 1.17 35.54
C SER A 187 15.05 0.61 35.74
N ASN A 188 15.53 0.63 36.98
CA ASN A 188 16.88 0.16 37.30
C ASN A 188 17.09 -1.31 36.90
N ASP A 189 16.04 -2.14 36.94
CA ASP A 189 16.07 -3.56 36.59
C ASP A 189 15.93 -3.85 35.10
N GLY A 190 15.63 -2.86 34.25
CA GLY A 190 15.52 -3.05 32.81
C GLY A 190 14.68 -2.01 32.08
N ILE A 191 14.69 -2.09 30.76
CA ILE A 191 13.78 -1.37 29.87
C ILE A 191 12.70 -2.35 29.41
N TYR A 192 11.45 -1.99 29.61
CA TYR A 192 10.28 -2.80 29.27
C TYR A 192 9.50 -2.09 28.18
N ILE A 193 9.18 -2.79 27.09
CA ILE A 193 8.42 -2.26 25.97
C ILE A 193 7.22 -3.18 25.73
N ALA A 194 6.01 -2.63 25.86
CA ALA A 194 4.76 -3.33 25.59
C ALA A 194 4.36 -3.12 24.14
N LEU A 195 4.12 -4.22 23.42
CA LEU A 195 3.87 -4.25 21.99
C LEU A 195 2.72 -5.21 21.66
N GLU A 196 2.24 -5.14 20.43
CA GLU A 196 1.32 -6.12 19.82
C GLU A 196 1.78 -7.57 20.07
N LEU A 197 0.86 -8.52 20.15
CA LEU A 197 1.20 -9.92 20.36
C LEU A 197 1.76 -10.56 19.08
N ALA A 198 3.03 -10.96 19.12
CA ALA A 198 3.64 -11.77 18.08
C ALA A 198 3.34 -13.26 18.31
N HIS A 199 2.97 -13.99 17.27
CA HIS A 199 2.73 -15.43 17.37
C HIS A 199 4.00 -16.21 17.05
N CYS A 200 4.60 -15.94 15.90
CA CYS A 200 5.80 -16.63 15.43
C CYS A 200 6.54 -15.75 14.40
N ASP A 201 7.85 -15.89 14.29
CA ASP A 201 8.63 -15.28 13.22
C ASP A 201 8.66 -16.16 11.96
N LEU A 202 8.88 -15.57 10.79
CA LEU A 202 8.90 -16.33 9.53
C LEU A 202 10.05 -17.35 9.48
N TYR A 203 11.14 -17.14 10.22
CA TYR A 203 12.25 -18.09 10.28
C TYR A 203 11.82 -19.42 10.91
N LYS A 204 10.98 -19.37 11.94
CA LYS A 204 10.40 -20.57 12.59
C LYS A 204 9.31 -21.23 11.75
N LEU A 205 8.55 -20.48 10.97
CA LEU A 205 7.47 -21.03 10.13
C LEU A 205 7.98 -21.65 8.83
N TRP A 206 9.11 -21.17 8.32
CA TRP A 206 9.66 -21.60 7.04
C TRP A 206 9.90 -23.11 6.90
N PRO A 207 10.51 -23.82 7.89
CA PRO A 207 10.78 -25.25 7.75
C PRO A 207 9.51 -26.09 7.55
N ASP A 208 8.48 -25.87 8.36
CA ASP A 208 7.21 -26.59 8.24
C ASP A 208 6.56 -26.34 6.88
N MET A 209 6.59 -25.10 6.39
CA MET A 209 6.05 -24.73 5.09
C MET A 209 6.87 -25.36 3.94
N ALA A 210 8.19 -25.38 4.05
CA ALA A 210 9.08 -25.96 3.04
C ALA A 210 8.92 -27.49 2.94
N GLU A 211 8.77 -28.17 4.07
CA GLU A 211 8.71 -29.63 4.14
C GLU A 211 7.30 -30.16 3.86
N LYS A 212 6.27 -29.61 4.53
CA LYS A 212 4.91 -30.17 4.54
C LYS A 212 3.95 -29.50 3.57
N GLY A 213 4.30 -28.31 3.08
CA GLY A 213 3.45 -27.56 2.17
C GLY A 213 3.39 -28.16 0.78
N ASP A 214 2.19 -28.21 0.19
CA ASP A 214 2.05 -28.52 -1.23
C ASP A 214 2.51 -27.36 -2.14
N PHE A 215 2.50 -27.56 -3.46
CA PHE A 215 2.95 -26.55 -4.41
C PHE A 215 2.15 -25.24 -4.31
N GLU A 216 0.83 -25.34 -4.15
CA GLU A 216 -0.06 -24.19 -4.09
C GLU A 216 0.16 -23.43 -2.78
N GLU A 217 0.16 -24.11 -1.63
CA GLU A 217 0.47 -23.49 -0.34
C GLU A 217 1.82 -22.77 -0.38
N LYS A 218 2.86 -23.37 -1.00
CA LYS A 218 4.21 -22.78 -1.14
C LYS A 218 4.20 -21.51 -1.98
N LEU A 219 3.49 -21.54 -3.11
CA LEU A 219 3.35 -20.40 -4.00
C LEU A 219 2.64 -19.24 -3.29
N TYR A 220 1.51 -19.52 -2.66
CA TYR A 220 0.71 -18.54 -1.92
C TYR A 220 1.49 -17.96 -0.73
N PHE A 221 2.15 -18.80 0.07
CA PHE A 221 3.00 -18.36 1.18
C PHE A 221 4.12 -17.44 0.73
N SER A 222 4.84 -17.80 -0.33
CA SER A 222 5.94 -16.99 -0.88
C SER A 222 5.44 -15.66 -1.44
N THR A 223 4.32 -15.69 -2.19
CA THR A 223 3.69 -14.50 -2.77
C THR A 223 3.26 -13.53 -1.68
N MET A 224 2.64 -14.05 -0.62
CA MET A 224 2.25 -13.26 0.54
C MET A 224 3.45 -12.60 1.23
N ILE A 225 4.52 -13.33 1.50
CA ILE A 225 5.73 -12.75 2.12
C ILE A 225 6.24 -11.59 1.28
N ILE A 226 6.36 -11.78 -0.04
CA ILE A 226 6.80 -10.74 -0.98
C ILE A 226 5.87 -9.52 -0.89
N MET A 227 4.54 -9.73 -0.92
CA MET A 227 3.58 -8.64 -0.83
C MET A 227 3.71 -7.84 0.48
N TYR A 228 3.83 -8.52 1.63
CA TYR A 228 3.99 -7.84 2.92
C TYR A 228 5.33 -7.11 3.03
N VAL A 229 6.42 -7.69 2.52
CA VAL A 229 7.73 -7.04 2.49
C VAL A 229 7.69 -5.80 1.59
N LEU A 230 7.13 -5.89 0.38
CA LEU A 230 6.99 -4.75 -0.52
C LEU A 230 6.13 -3.63 0.09
N ARG A 231 5.00 -3.98 0.71
CA ARG A 231 4.15 -3.02 1.43
C ARG A 231 4.93 -2.31 2.54
N THR A 232 5.75 -3.05 3.27
CA THR A 232 6.61 -2.51 4.33
C THR A 232 7.68 -1.57 3.77
N LEU A 233 8.32 -1.95 2.66
CA LEU A 233 9.34 -1.12 2.00
C LEU A 233 8.76 0.19 1.48
N ILE A 234 7.61 0.15 0.80
CA ILE A 234 6.89 1.35 0.34
C ILE A 234 6.54 2.26 1.52
N PHE A 235 6.14 1.68 2.65
CA PHE A 235 5.85 2.44 3.86
C PHE A 235 7.09 3.14 4.43
N LEU A 236 8.22 2.42 4.54
CA LEU A 236 9.48 2.98 5.03
C LEU A 236 10.05 4.06 4.10
N GLU A 237 9.94 3.87 2.79
CA GLU A 237 10.33 4.83 1.76
C GLU A 237 9.58 6.16 1.92
N LYS A 238 8.25 6.11 2.09
CA LYS A 238 7.42 7.31 2.33
C LYS A 238 7.82 8.08 3.58
N LEU A 239 8.44 7.41 4.55
CA LEU A 239 8.96 8.04 5.76
C LEU A 239 10.43 8.47 5.64
N ASN A 240 11.08 8.21 4.50
CA ASN A 240 12.51 8.39 4.30
C ASN A 240 13.33 7.65 5.37
N ILE A 241 12.99 6.38 5.62
CA ILE A 241 13.65 5.54 6.63
C ILE A 241 14.28 4.34 5.98
N ILE A 242 15.53 4.07 6.34
CA ILE A 242 16.23 2.83 6.05
C ILE A 242 16.15 1.95 7.29
N TYR A 243 15.60 0.75 7.14
CA TYR A 243 15.49 -0.20 8.25
C TYR A 243 16.77 -1.03 8.48
N GLY A 244 17.41 -1.47 7.39
CA GLY A 244 18.74 -2.07 7.40
C GLY A 244 18.84 -3.56 7.76
N ASP A 245 17.88 -4.17 8.47
CA ASP A 245 17.98 -5.57 8.93
C ASP A 245 16.77 -6.44 8.55
N ILE A 246 16.22 -6.25 7.34
CA ILE A 246 15.07 -7.07 6.87
C ILE A 246 15.52 -8.52 6.72
N LYS A 247 14.91 -9.40 7.51
CA LYS A 247 15.18 -10.84 7.52
C LYS A 247 14.00 -11.61 8.09
N PRO A 248 13.91 -12.94 7.86
CA PRO A 248 12.80 -13.74 8.34
C PRO A 248 12.57 -13.68 9.86
N GLN A 249 13.60 -13.47 10.67
CA GLN A 249 13.48 -13.33 12.14
C GLN A 249 12.81 -12.02 12.58
N ASN A 250 12.86 -10.96 11.76
CA ASN A 250 12.27 -9.66 12.06
C ASN A 250 10.90 -9.47 11.40
N LEU A 251 10.40 -10.49 10.69
CA LEU A 251 9.07 -10.53 10.11
C LEU A 251 8.26 -11.52 10.93
N VAL A 252 7.24 -11.03 11.64
CA VAL A 252 6.45 -11.88 12.53
C VAL A 252 4.98 -11.87 12.16
N VAL A 253 4.35 -13.00 12.45
CA VAL A 253 2.94 -13.24 12.21
C VAL A 253 2.13 -12.74 13.40
N VAL A 254 1.11 -11.94 13.10
CA VAL A 254 0.19 -11.35 14.07
C VAL A 254 -1.24 -11.69 13.70
N GLN A 255 -2.05 -11.99 14.71
CA GLN A 255 -3.47 -12.28 14.55
C GLN A 255 -4.26 -10.97 14.52
N MET A 256 -4.96 -10.73 13.41
CA MET A 256 -6.07 -9.79 13.30
C MET A 256 -7.39 -10.54 13.59
N PRO A 257 -8.53 -9.85 13.77
CA PRO A 257 -9.80 -10.51 14.09
C PRO A 257 -10.17 -11.66 13.16
N ASP A 258 -9.97 -11.48 11.85
CA ASP A 258 -10.43 -12.42 10.82
C ASP A 258 -9.31 -13.14 10.06
N TYR A 259 -8.05 -12.72 10.23
CA TYR A 259 -6.90 -13.28 9.49
C TYR A 259 -5.57 -13.04 10.20
N PHE A 260 -4.51 -13.66 9.69
CA PHE A 260 -3.14 -13.38 10.12
C PHE A 260 -2.44 -12.46 9.12
N CYS A 261 -1.61 -11.55 9.63
CA CYS A 261 -0.78 -10.66 8.83
C CYS A 261 0.69 -10.74 9.24
N ILE A 262 1.58 -10.30 8.35
CA ILE A 262 3.01 -10.19 8.64
C ILE A 262 3.33 -8.73 8.93
N LYS A 263 4.01 -8.49 10.05
CA LYS A 263 4.49 -7.16 10.43
C LYS A 263 5.97 -7.20 10.74
N LEU A 264 6.63 -6.07 10.50
CA LEU A 264 8.03 -5.84 10.82
C LEU A 264 8.17 -5.48 12.31
N ILE A 265 9.16 -6.08 12.96
CA ILE A 265 9.53 -5.79 14.36
C ILE A 265 10.94 -5.20 14.43
N ASP A 266 11.38 -4.83 15.64
CA ASP A 266 12.77 -4.46 15.96
C ASP A 266 13.35 -3.29 15.14
N PHE A 267 13.05 -2.07 15.59
CA PHE A 267 13.46 -0.84 14.92
C PHE A 267 14.72 -0.21 15.53
N GLY A 268 15.50 -0.99 16.27
CA GLY A 268 16.72 -0.50 16.95
C GLY A 268 17.88 -0.13 16.01
N THR A 269 17.79 -0.53 14.73
CA THR A 269 18.81 -0.27 13.69
C THR A 269 18.38 0.70 12.60
N ILE A 270 17.22 1.34 12.72
CA ILE A 270 16.75 2.24 11.68
C ILE A 270 17.56 3.54 11.60
N GLU A 271 17.64 4.10 10.40
CA GLU A 271 18.28 5.39 10.13
C GLU A 271 17.40 6.25 9.20
N LYS A 272 17.43 7.57 9.39
CA LYS A 272 16.73 8.51 8.52
C LYS A 272 17.58 8.78 7.27
N LEU A 273 16.98 8.68 6.10
CA LEU A 273 17.61 9.02 4.84
C LEU A 273 17.82 10.56 4.80
N ASN A 274 19.08 11.01 4.88
CA ASN A 274 19.43 12.41 4.67
C ASN A 274 19.77 12.63 3.19
N THR A 275 18.88 13.31 2.47
CA THR A 275 18.98 13.60 1.02
C THR A 275 20.06 14.62 0.63
N THR A 276 20.80 15.18 1.59
CA THR A 276 21.80 16.25 1.35
C THR A 276 23.19 15.74 0.97
N HIS A 277 23.45 14.44 1.01
CA HIS A 277 24.71 13.89 0.51
C HIS A 277 24.46 13.11 -0.78
N SER A 278 25.21 13.44 -1.84
CA SER A 278 25.35 12.68 -3.10
C SER A 278 25.89 11.25 -2.91
N GLN A 279 26.00 10.81 -1.67
CA GLN A 279 26.30 9.47 -1.20
C GLN A 279 25.20 9.12 -0.20
N ILE A 280 24.47 8.02 -0.45
CA ILE A 280 23.63 7.38 0.56
C ILE A 280 24.57 6.83 1.64
N THR A 281 25.05 7.71 2.52
CA THR A 281 26.02 7.39 3.57
C THR A 281 25.26 6.95 4.80
N VAL A 282 24.83 5.69 4.81
CA VAL A 282 24.43 5.02 6.05
C VAL A 282 25.74 4.68 6.77
N THR A 283 26.19 5.55 7.69
CA THR A 283 27.35 5.26 8.54
C THR A 283 26.94 4.27 9.63
N CYS A 284 26.61 3.05 9.23
CA CYS A 284 26.11 2.04 10.14
C CYS A 284 27.26 1.20 10.70
N ASN A 285 27.84 1.65 11.81
CA ASN A 285 28.78 0.89 12.64
C ASN A 285 28.14 -0.30 13.37
N LYS A 286 27.01 -0.85 12.88
CA LYS A 286 26.18 -1.82 13.60
C LYS A 286 26.00 -3.10 12.79
N THR A 287 26.03 -4.20 13.52
CA THR A 287 26.01 -5.60 13.06
C THR A 287 24.83 -5.96 12.18
N TYR A 288 25.08 -6.28 10.92
CA TYR A 288 24.10 -6.86 10.00
C TYR A 288 24.27 -8.37 9.87
N THR A 289 23.17 -9.04 9.55
CA THR A 289 23.19 -10.47 9.24
C THR A 289 23.77 -10.66 7.83
N LYS A 290 25.03 -11.14 7.74
CA LYS A 290 25.83 -11.23 6.50
C LYS A 290 25.07 -11.73 5.25
N TYR A 291 24.14 -12.67 5.41
CA TYR A 291 23.38 -13.28 4.31
C TYR A 291 22.31 -12.37 3.68
N PHE A 292 21.90 -11.30 4.36
CA PHE A 292 20.88 -10.36 3.89
C PHE A 292 21.46 -8.97 3.59
N ALA A 293 22.79 -8.83 3.70
CA ALA A 293 23.47 -7.57 3.43
C ALA A 293 23.58 -7.32 1.91
N SER A 294 23.30 -6.08 1.50
CA SER A 294 23.40 -5.69 0.10
C SER A 294 24.86 -5.58 -0.37
N PRO A 295 25.15 -5.81 -1.67
CA PRO A 295 26.52 -5.80 -2.17
C PRO A 295 27.21 -4.43 -2.01
N GLU A 296 26.50 -3.32 -2.18
CA GLU A 296 27.03 -1.97 -1.96
C GLU A 296 27.40 -1.71 -0.49
N PHE A 297 26.73 -2.36 0.45
CA PHE A 297 27.12 -2.31 1.86
C PHE A 297 28.41 -3.08 2.12
N LEU A 298 28.51 -4.31 1.59
CA LEU A 298 29.69 -5.17 1.75
C LEU A 298 30.96 -4.57 1.11
N GLN A 299 30.81 -3.86 0.00
CA GLN A 299 31.93 -3.26 -0.73
C GLN A 299 32.46 -1.97 -0.10
N ARG A 300 31.67 -1.29 0.74
CA ARG A 300 32.00 0.06 1.25
C ARG A 300 33.03 0.11 2.37
N ASN A 301 33.42 -1.00 2.99
CA ASN A 301 34.31 -0.92 4.15
C ASN A 301 35.13 -2.19 4.44
N PRO A 302 36.43 -2.23 4.11
CA PRO A 302 37.30 -3.37 4.45
C PRO A 302 37.52 -3.56 5.97
N ASN A 303 37.12 -2.58 6.81
CA ASN A 303 37.30 -2.60 8.26
C ASN A 303 36.03 -2.88 9.08
N ILE A 304 34.86 -3.14 8.44
CA ILE A 304 33.66 -3.53 9.20
C ILE A 304 33.85 -4.95 9.76
N LYS A 305 34.03 -5.04 11.08
CA LYS A 305 33.88 -6.31 11.82
C LYS A 305 32.41 -6.73 11.75
N LEU A 306 32.05 -7.45 10.69
CA LEU A 306 30.79 -8.20 10.63
C LEU A 306 30.82 -9.22 11.78
N LYS A 307 30.17 -8.96 12.92
CA LYS A 307 29.95 -10.06 13.88
C LYS A 307 28.98 -11.01 13.20
N THR A 308 29.45 -12.22 12.93
CA THR A 308 28.60 -13.39 12.73
C THR A 308 27.71 -13.50 13.97
N ARG A 309 26.46 -13.03 13.90
CA ARG A 309 25.44 -13.61 14.77
C ARG A 309 25.35 -15.06 14.32
N HIS A 310 25.94 -15.96 15.11
CA HIS A 310 25.74 -17.38 14.93
C HIS A 310 24.24 -17.61 14.88
N LEU A 311 23.73 -18.05 13.71
CA LEU A 311 22.61 -18.97 13.70
C LEU A 311 22.92 -19.96 14.80
N HIS A 312 22.04 -20.11 15.80
CA HIS A 312 22.22 -21.16 16.79
C HIS A 312 22.46 -22.46 16.04
N LYS A 313 23.71 -22.92 16.03
CA LYS A 313 24.05 -24.30 15.73
C LYS A 313 23.28 -25.09 16.78
N LYS A 314 22.25 -25.84 16.36
CA LYS A 314 22.00 -27.09 17.06
C LYS A 314 23.29 -27.88 16.88
N SER A 315 23.93 -28.15 18.01
CA SER A 315 24.98 -29.15 18.13
C SER A 315 24.51 -30.43 17.47
N ASP A 316 25.33 -30.96 16.56
CA ASP A 316 25.35 -32.39 16.29
C ASP A 316 25.66 -33.10 17.62
N ALA A 317 24.65 -33.76 18.16
CA ALA A 317 24.73 -34.86 19.13
C ALA A 317 23.44 -35.68 19.00
#